data_AF-A0A1I0MN27-F1
#
_entry.id   AF-A0A1I0MN27-F1
#
_cell.length_a   1.000
_cell.length_b   1.000
_cell.length_c   1.000
_cell.angle_alpha   90.00
_cell.angle_beta   90.00
_cell.angle_gamma   90.00
#
_symmetry.space_group_name_H-M   'P 1'
#
loop_
_entity.id
_entity.type
_entity.pdbx_description
1 polymer ?
#
loop_
_entity_poly.entity_id
_entity_poly.type
_entity_poly.pdbx_seq_one_letter_code
_entity_poly.pdbx_strand_id
1 'polypeptide(L)' 'MALLPTALIAVGAVHLAAGLPALLAPEFVCSRLPQRYAEAVGDRREWRGFGAGVTSVGISLVTIGYGLPALLNG' A
#
# COMPACT_ATOMS: atom_id res chain seq x y z
N MET A 1 -19.25 -15.35 8.03
CA MET A 1 -18.67 -14.15 8.69
C MET A 1 -17.19 -13.98 8.32
N ALA A 2 -16.83 -13.89 7.03
CA ALA A 2 -15.42 -13.76 6.60
C ALA A 2 -15.18 -12.67 5.53
N LEU A 3 -16.24 -12.10 4.95
CA LEU A 3 -16.12 -11.16 3.83
C LEU A 3 -15.32 -9.90 4.17
N LEU A 4 -15.54 -9.32 5.36
CA LEU A 4 -14.84 -8.11 5.79
C LEU A 4 -13.33 -8.36 6.04
N PRO A 5 -12.91 -9.36 6.84
CA PRO A 5 -11.49 -9.74 6.96
C PRO A 5 -10.81 -9.99 5.61
N THR A 6 -11.46 -10.75 4.73
CA THR A 6 -10.92 -11.06 3.39
C THR A 6 -10.77 -9.80 2.53
N ALA A 7 -11.77 -8.90 2.55
CA ALA A 7 -11.70 -7.63 1.84
C ALA A 7 -10.55 -6.74 2.35
N LEU A 8 -10.37 -6.65 3.67
CA LEU A 8 -9.28 -5.88 4.27
C LEU A 8 -7.90 -6.41 3.86
N ILE A 9 -7.71 -7.74 3.87
CA ILE A 9 -6.46 -8.36 3.43
C ILE A 9 -6.23 -8.10 1.94
N ALA A 10 -7.26 -8.24 1.10
CA ALA A 10 -7.15 -8.00 -0.33
C ALA A 10 -6.78 -6.55 -0.65
N VAL A 11 -7.47 -5.57 -0.05
CA VAL A 11 -7.16 -4.14 -0.23
C VAL A 11 -5.77 -3.82 0.32
N GLY A 12 -5.39 -4.40 1.46
CA GLY A 12 -4.06 -4.24 2.04
C GLY A 12 -2.96 -4.77 1.11
N ALA A 13 -3.15 -5.95 0.51
CA ALA A 13 -2.22 -6.53 -0.47
C ALA A 13 -2.06 -5.64 -1.71
N VAL A 14 -3.14 -5.01 -2.21
CA VAL A 14 -3.07 -4.05 -3.32
C VAL A 14 -2.21 -2.84 -2.94
N HIS A 15 -2.37 -2.31 -1.73
CA HIS A 15 -1.54 -1.21 -1.24
C HIS A 15 -0.08 -1.60 -1.12
N LEU A 16 0.23 -2.80 -0.61
CA LEU A 16 1.62 -3.28 -0.55
C LEU A 16 2.23 -3.44 -1.96
N ALA A 17 1.48 -3.99 -2.90
CA ALA A 17 1.93 -4.16 -4.28
C ALA A 17 2.21 -2.83 -5.00
N ALA A 18 1.45 -1.77 -4.68
CA ALA A 18 1.68 -0.43 -5.22
C ALA A 18 2.76 0.36 -4.46
N GLY A 19 2.79 0.27 -3.13
CA GLY A 19 3.64 1.06 -2.26
C GLY A 19 5.09 0.58 -2.20
N LEU A 20 5.32 -0.75 -2.19
CA LEU A 20 6.67 -1.32 -2.09
C LEU A 20 7.58 -0.93 -3.27
N PRO A 21 7.13 -1.00 -4.55
CA PRO A 21 7.93 -0.53 -5.67
C PRO A 21 8.25 0.97 -5.57
N ALA A 22 7.29 1.80 -5.18
CA ALA A 22 7.48 3.25 -5.03
C ALA A 22 8.49 3.57 -3.91
N LEU A 23 8.51 2.76 -2.85
CA LEU A 23 9.41 2.90 -1.72
C LEU A 23 10.85 2.43 -2.05
N LEU A 24 10.99 1.25 -2.65
CA LEU A 24 12.27 0.58 -2.84
C LEU A 24 12.97 0.97 -4.14
N ALA A 25 12.20 1.14 -5.21
CA ALA A 25 12.68 1.43 -6.56
C ALA A 25 11.93 2.62 -7.19
N PRO A 26 11.97 3.83 -6.59
CA PRO A 26 11.20 4.99 -7.05
C PRO A 26 11.51 5.38 -8.51
N GLU A 27 12.74 5.21 -8.98
CA GLU A 27 13.12 5.52 -10.37
C GLU A 27 12.51 4.55 -11.38
N PHE A 28 12.36 3.27 -11.00
CA PHE A 28 11.68 2.28 -11.84
C PHE A 28 10.20 2.60 -11.97
N VAL A 29 9.56 3.06 -10.89
CA VAL A 29 8.14 3.44 -10.91
C VAL A 29 7.94 4.73 -11.71
N CYS A 30 8.77 5.75 -11.47
CA CYS A 30 8.71 7.02 -12.17
C CYS A 30 8.88 6.85 -13.70
N SER A 31 9.84 6.04 -14.14
CA SER A 31 10.06 5.78 -15.58
C SER A 31 8.94 4.99 -16.28
N ARG A 32 8.07 4.31 -15.52
CA ARG A 32 6.95 3.52 -16.04
C ARG A 32 5.61 4.25 -15.98
N LEU A 33 5.53 5.37 -15.28
CA LEU A 33 4.31 6.14 -15.13
C LEU A 33 4.24 7.29 -16.13
N PRO A 34 3.04 7.69 -16.56
CA PRO A 34 2.87 8.90 -17.35
C PRO A 34 3.41 10.12 -16.60
N GLN A 35 4.09 11.00 -17.33
CA GLN A 35 4.85 12.13 -16.78
C GLN A 35 4.03 12.99 -15.80
N ARG A 36 2.75 13.23 -16.10
CA ARG A 36 1.81 13.95 -15.23
C ARG A 36 1.66 13.39 -13.81
N TYR A 37 1.83 12.07 -13.62
CA TYR A 37 1.78 11.44 -12.30
C TYR A 37 3.12 11.52 -11.58
N ALA A 38 4.22 11.47 -12.33
CA ALA A 38 5.56 11.71 -11.79
C ALA A 38 5.72 13.13 -11.26
N GLU A 39 5.23 14.11 -12.00
CA GLU A 39 5.24 15.52 -11.61
C GLU A 39 4.37 15.79 -10.37
N ALA A 40 3.28 15.04 -10.16
CA ALA A 40 2.41 15.20 -9.00
C ALA A 40 3.03 14.70 -7.68
N VAL A 41 3.92 13.70 -7.76
CA VAL A 41 4.62 13.16 -6.58
C VAL A 41 5.94 13.89 -6.34
N GLY A 42 6.61 14.33 -7.41
CA GLY A 42 7.85 15.09 -7.37
C GLY A 42 9.10 14.22 -7.34
N ASP A 43 10.10 14.59 -6.54
CA ASP A 43 11.45 14.03 -6.54
C ASP A 43 11.55 12.66 -5.85
N ARG A 44 12.73 12.02 -5.96
CA ARG A 44 13.00 10.68 -5.42
C ARG A 44 12.66 10.53 -3.93
N ARG A 45 12.88 11.57 -3.12
CA ARG A 45 12.55 11.55 -1.67
C ARG A 45 11.04 11.53 -1.46
N GLU A 46 10.29 12.27 -2.26
CA GLU A 46 8.83 12.36 -2.18
C GLU A 46 8.18 11.07 -2.64
N TRP A 47 8.73 10.43 -3.69
CA TRP A 47 8.35 9.08 -4.10
C TRP A 47 8.53 8.03 -3.02
N ARG A 48 9.65 8.09 -2.27
CA ARG A 48 9.86 7.19 -1.12
C ARG A 48 8.87 7.47 0.00
N GLY A 49 8.57 8.74 0.28
CA GLY A 49 7.56 9.15 1.26
C GLY A 49 6.16 8.65 0.88
N PHE A 50 5.78 8.82 -0.39
CA PHE A 50 4.54 8.30 -0.95
C PHE A 50 4.48 6.76 -0.82
N GLY A 51 5.53 6.06 -1.25
CA GLY A 51 5.62 4.60 -1.12
C GLY A 51 5.52 4.13 0.33
N ALA A 52 6.16 4.82 1.28
CA ALA A 52 6.07 4.52 2.71
C ALA A 52 4.64 4.71 3.24
N GLY A 53 3.97 5.80 2.85
CA GLY A 53 2.58 6.07 3.23
C GLY A 53 1.62 4.98 2.72
N VAL A 54 1.68 4.67 1.43
CA VAL A 54 0.84 3.62 0.81
C VAL A 54 1.12 2.25 1.44
N THR A 55 2.40 1.91 1.65
CA THR A 55 2.79 0.64 2.27
C THR A 55 2.28 0.54 3.71
N SER A 56 2.37 1.62 4.50
CA SER A 56 1.87 1.68 5.88
C SER A 56 0.36 1.40 5.97
N VAL A 57 -0.43 1.97 5.06
CA VAL A 57 -1.87 1.68 4.94
C VAL A 57 -2.08 0.19 4.64
N GLY A 58 -1.31 -0.37 3.70
CA GLY A 58 -1.34 -1.80 3.37
C GLY A 58 -1.07 -2.71 4.58
N ILE A 59 0.01 -2.43 5.33
CA ILE A 59 0.36 -3.18 6.56
C ILE A 59 -0.78 -3.09 7.58
N SER A 60 -1.35 -1.90 7.78
CA SER A 60 -2.42 -1.67 8.75
C SER A 60 -3.66 -2.48 8.40
N LEU A 61 -4.09 -2.47 7.13
CA LEU A 61 -5.25 -3.21 6.64
C LEU A 61 -5.07 -4.72 6.76
N VAL A 62 -3.89 -5.23 6.42
CA VAL A 62 -3.57 -6.67 6.56
C VAL A 62 -3.58 -7.06 8.05
N THR A 63 -2.98 -6.25 8.92
CA THR A 63 -2.91 -6.51 10.36
C THR A 63 -4.31 -6.55 10.97
N ILE A 64 -5.17 -5.57 10.65
CA ILE A 64 -6.55 -5.55 11.12
C ILE A 64 -7.33 -6.72 10.53
N GLY A 65 -7.17 -7.00 9.23
CA GLY A 65 -7.85 -8.12 8.56
C GLY A 65 -7.55 -9.47 9.22
N TYR A 66 -6.33 -9.71 9.67
CA TYR A 66 -5.97 -10.91 10.42
C TYR A 66 -6.42 -10.90 11.89
N GLY A 67 -6.41 -9.74 12.56
CA GLY A 67 -6.81 -9.62 13.97
C GLY A 67 -8.33 -9.62 14.19
N LEU A 68 -9.11 -9.16 13.21
CA LEU A 68 -10.55 -8.96 13.32
C LEU A 68 -11.34 -10.27 13.59
N PRO A 69 -11.05 -11.41 12.93
CA PRO A 69 -11.71 -12.68 13.25
C PRO A 69 -11.51 -13.11 14.71
N ALA A 70 -10.33 -12.87 15.30
CA ALA A 70 -10.05 -13.21 16.69
C ALA A 70 -10.85 -12.33 17.66
N LEU A 71 -11.03 -11.05 17.34
CA LEU A 71 -11.85 -10.11 18.12
C LEU A 71 -13.35 -10.43 18.08
N LEU A 72 -13.85 -10.96 16.96
CA LEU A 72 -15.29 -11.22 16.77
C LEU A 72 -15.75 -12.58 17.32
N ASN A 73 -14.82 -13.51 17.58
CA ASN A 73 -15.12 -14.85 18.09
C ASN A 73 -14.59 -15.10 19.52
N GLY A 74 -13.97 -14.09 20.14
CA GLY A 74 -13.50 -14.14 21.53
C GLY A 74 -14.46 -13.48 22.52
#